data_AF-A0A504WWH3-F1
#
_entry.id   AF-A0A504WWH3-F1
#
_cell.length_a   1.000
_cell.length_b   1.000
_cell.length_c   1.000
_cell.angle_alpha   90.00
_cell.angle_beta   90.00
_cell.angle_gamma   90.00
#
_symmetry.space_group_name_H-M   'P 1'
#
loop_
_entity.id
_entity.type
_entity.pdbx_description
1 polymer ?
#
loop_
_entity_poly.entity_id
_entity_poly.type
_entity_poly.pdbx_seq_one_letter_code
_entity_poly.pdbx_strand_id
1 'polypeptide(L)'
;MLRHGISYISGARWMNGIACAASVRVTSAGPSVSGPLDHSTLAALRTPARHKASTIRIANRKKVEMFVGKRYHLPTRLRVAAPDIAAEWDHEKNPMHLYPDIVSIGYMHPVYWKCRGCATSYQMSVEKRVVRGGRCPVCEDRELSRSMAFNTAAMDVGSAHAREAGIECGSAMQPLLPGEENRSLRPKRTTMLNLRTKY
;
A
#
# COMPACT_ATOMS: atom_id res chain seq x y z
N MET A 1 -26.07 -54.67 20.44
CA MET A 1 -26.85 -53.44 20.67
C MET A 1 -26.14 -52.29 19.95
N LEU A 2 -26.88 -51.57 19.08
CA LEU A 2 -26.57 -50.27 18.43
C LEU A 2 -25.25 -50.22 17.62
N ARG A 3 -25.19 -50.41 16.29
CA ARG A 3 -25.82 -49.72 15.14
C ARG A 3 -25.80 -48.19 15.23
N HIS A 4 -24.84 -47.55 14.55
CA HIS A 4 -25.06 -46.34 13.75
C HIS A 4 -24.13 -46.33 12.53
N GLY A 5 -24.72 -46.63 11.36
CA GLY A 5 -24.16 -46.29 10.06
C GLY A 5 -24.74 -44.97 9.59
N ILE A 6 -23.92 -44.16 8.93
CA ILE A 6 -24.40 -43.01 8.14
C ILE A 6 -23.91 -43.25 6.71
N SER A 7 -24.87 -43.59 5.86
CA SER A 7 -24.75 -43.63 4.40
C SER A 7 -24.64 -42.21 3.86
N TYR A 8 -23.71 -41.96 2.94
CA TYR A 8 -23.78 -40.80 2.03
C TYR A 8 -23.89 -41.32 0.59
N ILE A 9 -25.03 -41.02 -0.02
CA ILE A 9 -25.40 -41.35 -1.39
C ILE A 9 -25.37 -40.06 -2.22
N SER A 10 -24.87 -40.20 -3.46
CA SER A 10 -25.15 -39.41 -4.67
C SER A 10 -24.62 -37.98 -4.82
N GLY A 11 -23.63 -37.86 -5.72
CA GLY A 11 -23.87 -37.31 -7.06
C GLY A 11 -24.24 -35.83 -7.18
N ALA A 12 -23.27 -34.98 -7.52
CA ALA A 12 -23.52 -33.65 -8.08
C ALA A 12 -22.72 -33.47 -9.38
N ARG A 13 -23.38 -33.85 -10.47
CA ARG A 13 -23.04 -33.53 -11.87
C ARG A 13 -23.41 -32.06 -12.09
N TRP A 14 -22.43 -31.17 -12.14
CA TRP A 14 -22.69 -29.75 -12.45
C TRP A 14 -22.98 -29.62 -13.95
N MET A 15 -24.27 -29.44 -14.24
CA MET A 15 -24.83 -29.24 -15.56
C MET A 15 -24.46 -27.85 -16.10
N ASN A 16 -24.28 -27.82 -17.42
CA ASN A 16 -24.06 -26.63 -18.22
C ASN A 16 -25.11 -25.55 -17.90
N GLY A 17 -24.64 -24.36 -17.52
CA GLY A 17 -25.47 -23.18 -17.34
C GLY A 17 -26.05 -22.73 -18.67
N ILE A 18 -27.32 -23.07 -18.90
CA ILE A 18 -28.16 -22.46 -19.92
C ILE A 18 -28.50 -21.05 -19.42
N ALA A 19 -28.02 -20.04 -20.13
CA ALA A 19 -28.41 -18.66 -19.89
C ALA A 19 -29.90 -18.49 -20.21
N CYS A 20 -30.71 -18.10 -19.23
CA CYS A 20 -32.06 -17.62 -19.44
C CYS A 20 -32.01 -16.31 -20.25
N ALA A 21 -32.31 -16.39 -21.55
CA ALA A 21 -32.71 -15.21 -22.32
C ALA A 21 -34.18 -14.92 -21.99
N ALA A 22 -34.42 -13.99 -21.06
CA ALA A 22 -35.74 -13.43 -20.85
C ALA A 22 -36.18 -12.71 -22.13
N SER A 23 -37.09 -13.34 -22.88
CA SER A 23 -37.72 -12.71 -24.05
C SER A 23 -38.81 -11.77 -23.55
N VAL A 24 -38.48 -10.49 -23.40
CA VAL A 24 -39.49 -9.43 -23.29
C VAL A 24 -40.15 -9.31 -24.66
N ARG A 25 -41.42 -9.71 -24.78
CA ARG A 25 -42.22 -9.37 -25.96
C ARG A 25 -42.62 -7.91 -25.85
N VAL A 26 -41.92 -7.05 -26.58
CA VAL A 26 -42.40 -5.70 -26.87
C VAL A 26 -43.41 -5.83 -28.01
N THR A 27 -44.71 -5.70 -27.70
CA THR A 27 -45.73 -5.49 -28.74
C THR A 27 -45.63 -4.05 -29.23
N SER A 28 -44.80 -3.82 -30.26
CA SER A 28 -44.85 -2.60 -31.05
C SER A 28 -45.81 -2.80 -32.22
N ALA A 29 -47.01 -2.23 -32.11
CA ALA A 29 -47.85 -1.98 -33.28
C ALA A 29 -47.27 -0.75 -34.01
N GLY A 30 -46.59 -0.98 -35.13
CA GLY A 30 -46.10 0.06 -36.02
C GLY A 30 -46.41 -0.32 -37.48
N PRO A 31 -46.57 0.65 -38.39
CA PRO A 31 -47.00 0.38 -39.76
C PRO A 31 -45.92 -0.41 -40.51
N SER A 32 -46.35 -1.45 -41.22
CA SER A 32 -45.52 -2.29 -42.08
C SER A 32 -45.06 -1.51 -43.31
N VAL A 33 -43.83 -0.99 -43.29
CA VAL A 33 -43.14 -0.50 -44.49
C VAL A 33 -42.29 -1.64 -45.03
N SER A 34 -42.82 -2.36 -46.02
CA SER A 34 -42.10 -3.37 -46.78
C SER A 34 -41.36 -2.72 -47.94
N GLY A 35 -40.09 -2.37 -47.72
CA GLY A 35 -39.14 -1.95 -48.76
C GLY A 35 -37.74 -2.48 -48.41
N PRO A 36 -36.87 -2.76 -49.40
CA PRO A 36 -35.51 -3.24 -49.14
C PRO A 36 -34.76 -2.17 -48.35
N LEU A 37 -34.24 -2.51 -47.16
CA LEU A 37 -33.41 -1.61 -46.37
C LEU A 37 -32.13 -1.30 -47.15
N ASP A 38 -31.88 -0.02 -47.42
CA ASP A 38 -30.67 0.43 -48.09
C ASP A 38 -29.41 -0.09 -47.37
N HIS A 39 -28.34 -0.36 -48.13
CA HIS A 39 -27.05 -0.83 -47.59
C HIS A 39 -26.51 0.07 -46.47
N SER A 40 -26.83 1.37 -46.53
CA SER A 40 -26.49 2.36 -45.49
C SER A 40 -27.18 2.07 -44.15
N THR A 41 -28.45 1.70 -44.20
CA THR A 41 -29.27 1.39 -43.02
C THR A 41 -28.88 0.05 -42.39
N LEU A 42 -28.49 -0.95 -43.21
CA LEU A 42 -27.94 -2.22 -42.73
C LEU A 42 -26.55 -2.06 -42.08
N ALA A 43 -25.74 -1.10 -42.54
CA ALA A 43 -24.45 -0.79 -41.93
C ALA A 43 -24.59 -0.13 -40.55
N ALA A 44 -25.59 0.73 -40.36
CA ALA A 44 -25.88 1.37 -39.06
C ALA A 44 -26.38 0.39 -37.98
N LEU A 45 -26.96 -0.75 -38.38
CA LEU A 45 -27.43 -1.81 -37.48
C LEU A 45 -26.34 -2.85 -37.15
N ARG A 46 -25.15 -2.76 -37.76
CA ARG A 46 -24.01 -3.60 -37.38
C ARG A 46 -23.46 -3.13 -36.05
N THR A 47 -23.92 -3.76 -34.97
CA THR A 47 -23.22 -3.70 -33.69
C THR A 47 -21.79 -4.21 -33.91
N PRO A 48 -20.74 -3.43 -33.61
CA PRO A 48 -19.38 -3.91 -33.77
C PRO A 48 -19.20 -5.15 -32.91
N ALA A 49 -18.73 -6.24 -33.51
CA ALA A 49 -18.43 -7.46 -32.79
C ALA A 49 -17.35 -7.15 -31.75
N ARG A 50 -17.76 -7.06 -30.47
CA ARG A 50 -16.83 -6.80 -29.38
C ARG A 50 -15.96 -8.04 -29.18
N HIS A 51 -14.74 -8.01 -29.69
CA HIS A 51 -13.78 -9.07 -29.44
C HIS A 51 -13.48 -9.17 -27.93
N LYS A 52 -13.27 -10.40 -27.45
CA LYS A 52 -12.86 -10.63 -26.06
C LYS A 52 -11.56 -9.86 -25.80
N ALA A 53 -11.47 -9.18 -24.67
CA ALA A 53 -10.25 -8.48 -24.30
C ALA A 53 -9.08 -9.47 -24.22
N SER A 54 -7.93 -9.07 -24.79
CA SER A 54 -6.71 -9.87 -24.70
C SER A 54 -6.25 -9.99 -23.25
N THR A 55 -5.63 -11.11 -22.90
CA THR A 55 -5.24 -11.40 -21.51
C THR A 55 -3.79 -11.81 -21.43
N ILE A 56 -3.11 -11.41 -20.36
CA ILE A 56 -1.75 -11.83 -20.04
C ILE A 56 -1.72 -12.67 -18.77
N ARG A 57 -0.71 -13.53 -18.63
CA ARG A 57 -0.45 -14.29 -17.41
C ARG A 57 0.70 -13.66 -16.66
N ILE A 58 0.45 -13.22 -15.43
CA ILE A 58 1.49 -12.72 -14.53
C ILE A 58 2.07 -13.88 -13.73
N ALA A 59 3.39 -14.05 -13.79
CA ALA A 59 4.14 -15.14 -13.18
C ALA A 59 3.53 -16.52 -13.49
N ASN A 60 3.03 -16.71 -14.71
CA ASN A 60 2.36 -17.93 -15.20
C ASN A 60 1.15 -18.41 -14.38
N ARG A 61 0.67 -17.64 -13.39
CA ARG A 61 -0.42 -18.02 -12.49
C ARG A 61 -1.65 -17.15 -12.66
N LYS A 62 -1.50 -15.82 -12.56
CA LYS A 62 -2.65 -14.89 -12.54
C LYS A 62 -2.97 -14.41 -13.95
N LYS A 63 -4.12 -14.83 -14.50
CA LYS A 63 -4.66 -14.30 -15.77
C LYS A 63 -5.32 -12.95 -15.51
N VAL A 64 -4.88 -11.92 -16.22
CA VAL A 64 -5.45 -10.57 -16.14
C VAL A 64 -5.69 -10.03 -17.54
N GLU A 65 -6.60 -9.07 -17.65
CA GLU A 65 -6.78 -8.30 -18.87
C GLU A 65 -5.47 -7.55 -19.20
N MET A 66 -5.13 -7.49 -20.49
CA MET A 66 -3.82 -7.02 -20.96
C MET A 66 -3.55 -5.56 -20.60
N PHE A 67 -4.51 -4.67 -20.76
CA PHE A 67 -4.35 -3.25 -20.43
C PHE A 67 -4.05 -3.06 -18.94
N VAL A 68 -4.81 -3.70 -18.05
CA VAL A 68 -4.55 -3.65 -16.59
C VAL A 68 -3.21 -4.31 -16.26
N GLY A 69 -2.92 -5.43 -16.92
CA GLY A 69 -1.70 -6.19 -16.74
C GLY A 69 -0.44 -5.38 -17.03
N LYS A 70 -0.38 -4.75 -18.21
CA LYS A 70 0.76 -3.95 -18.66
C LYS A 70 0.88 -2.65 -17.88
N ARG A 71 -0.23 -1.96 -17.61
CA ARG A 71 -0.22 -0.62 -17.00
C ARG A 71 0.05 -0.64 -15.50
N TYR A 72 -0.52 -1.60 -14.77
CA TYR A 72 -0.44 -1.62 -13.31
C TYR A 72 0.32 -2.83 -12.81
N HIS A 73 -0.04 -4.04 -13.26
CA HIS A 73 0.48 -5.24 -12.59
C HIS A 73 1.95 -5.51 -12.83
N LEU A 74 2.47 -5.41 -14.05
CA LEU A 74 3.88 -5.67 -14.34
C LEU A 74 4.85 -4.69 -13.65
N PRO A 75 4.66 -3.36 -13.77
CA PRO A 75 5.62 -2.41 -13.18
C PRO A 75 5.55 -2.36 -11.65
N THR A 76 4.42 -2.71 -11.04
CA THR A 76 4.25 -2.65 -9.57
C THR A 76 4.67 -3.93 -8.85
N ARG A 77 5.24 -4.93 -9.54
CA ARG A 77 5.75 -6.14 -8.88
C ARG A 77 7.00 -5.85 -8.08
N LEU A 78 7.10 -6.47 -6.91
CA LEU A 78 8.20 -6.25 -5.97
C LEU A 78 9.56 -6.50 -6.65
N ARG A 79 9.70 -7.60 -7.41
CA ARG A 79 10.96 -7.87 -8.14
C ARG A 79 11.33 -6.77 -9.14
N VAL A 80 10.34 -6.19 -9.83
CA VAL A 80 10.56 -5.20 -10.90
C VAL A 80 10.75 -3.80 -10.32
N ALA A 81 9.91 -3.41 -9.36
CA ALA A 81 9.88 -2.07 -8.79
C ALA A 81 10.99 -1.84 -7.75
N ALA A 82 11.41 -2.87 -7.02
CA ALA A 82 12.38 -2.75 -5.93
C ALA A 82 13.25 -4.03 -5.82
N PRO A 83 14.21 -4.24 -6.74
CA PRO A 83 15.03 -5.46 -6.78
C PRO A 83 15.89 -5.64 -5.52
N ASP A 84 16.41 -4.56 -4.94
CA ASP A 84 17.28 -4.62 -3.76
C ASP A 84 16.53 -5.15 -2.53
N ILE A 85 15.29 -4.67 -2.34
CA ILE A 85 14.38 -5.09 -1.28
C ILE A 85 13.89 -6.52 -1.55
N ALA A 86 13.59 -6.86 -2.81
CA ALA A 86 13.15 -8.21 -3.18
C ALA A 86 14.17 -9.29 -2.82
N ALA A 87 15.46 -8.96 -2.79
CA ALA A 87 16.53 -9.86 -2.39
C ALA A 87 16.67 -10.03 -0.86
N GLU A 88 15.95 -9.24 -0.05
CA GLU A 88 15.79 -9.45 1.40
C GLU A 88 14.61 -10.38 1.73
N TRP A 89 13.98 -11.00 0.73
CA TRP A 89 12.84 -11.88 0.96
C TRP A 89 13.25 -13.17 1.69
N ASP A 90 12.52 -13.52 2.75
CA ASP A 90 12.75 -14.78 3.48
C ASP A 90 11.99 -15.93 2.81
N HIS A 91 12.69 -16.78 2.07
CA HIS A 91 12.08 -17.93 1.38
C HIS A 91 11.73 -19.10 2.30
N GLU A 92 12.30 -19.17 3.50
CA GLU A 92 12.08 -20.27 4.44
C GLU A 92 10.81 -20.04 5.27
N LYS A 93 10.59 -18.78 5.71
CA LYS A 93 9.44 -18.43 6.55
C LYS A 93 8.20 -18.04 5.78
N ASN A 94 8.35 -17.50 4.57
CA ASN A 94 7.19 -17.18 3.74
C ASN A 94 6.63 -18.42 3.04
N PRO A 95 5.32 -18.47 2.82
CA PRO A 95 4.71 -19.60 2.13
C PRO A 95 5.19 -19.67 0.67
N MET A 96 5.40 -20.89 0.16
CA MET A 96 5.94 -21.14 -1.19
C MET A 96 5.10 -20.51 -2.33
N HIS A 97 3.81 -20.28 -2.10
CA HIS A 97 2.96 -19.62 -3.08
C HIS A 97 3.16 -18.10 -3.15
N LEU A 98 3.90 -17.51 -2.22
CA LEU A 98 4.18 -16.08 -2.09
C LEU A 98 5.66 -15.78 -2.38
N TYR A 99 5.91 -15.02 -3.45
CA TYR A 99 7.27 -14.69 -3.89
C TYR A 99 7.30 -13.33 -4.62
N PRO A 100 8.48 -12.68 -4.72
CA PRO A 100 8.59 -11.30 -5.18
C PRO A 100 8.03 -10.98 -6.58
N ASP A 101 7.86 -11.98 -7.45
CA ASP A 101 7.28 -11.80 -8.79
C ASP A 101 5.76 -11.66 -8.79
N ILE A 102 5.09 -12.23 -7.79
CA ILE A 102 3.63 -12.15 -7.70
C ILE A 102 3.16 -11.06 -6.75
N VAL A 103 4.00 -10.65 -5.81
CA VAL A 103 3.63 -9.66 -4.81
C VAL A 103 3.83 -8.27 -5.40
N SER A 104 2.84 -7.39 -5.21
CA SER A 104 2.92 -5.98 -5.58
C SER A 104 3.51 -5.14 -4.45
N ILE A 105 4.11 -4.00 -4.78
CA ILE A 105 4.64 -3.04 -3.80
C ILE A 105 3.59 -2.55 -2.78
N GLY A 106 2.31 -2.52 -3.15
CA GLY A 106 1.20 -2.14 -2.26
C GLY A 106 0.64 -3.27 -1.40
N TYR A 107 1.34 -4.40 -1.26
CA TYR A 107 0.84 -5.54 -0.49
C TYR A 107 0.89 -5.25 1.02
N MET A 108 -0.28 -5.26 1.65
CA MET A 108 -0.47 -4.81 3.04
C MET A 108 -0.31 -5.91 4.08
N HIS A 109 -0.40 -7.19 3.68
CA HIS A 109 -0.24 -8.27 4.65
C HIS A 109 1.23 -8.41 5.07
N PRO A 110 1.48 -8.74 6.35
CA PRO A 110 2.83 -8.93 6.85
C PRO A 110 3.48 -10.13 6.18
N VAL A 111 4.72 -9.94 5.74
CA VAL A 111 5.58 -10.99 5.18
C VAL A 111 6.91 -10.98 5.92
N TYR A 112 7.63 -12.09 5.85
CA TYR A 112 8.95 -12.21 6.48
C TYR A 112 10.04 -11.66 5.58
N TRP A 113 10.94 -10.89 6.17
CA TRP A 113 12.12 -10.33 5.54
C TRP A 113 13.34 -10.78 6.30
N LYS A 114 14.43 -11.08 5.59
CA LYS A 114 15.72 -11.42 6.14
C LYS A 114 16.66 -10.23 5.95
N CYS A 115 16.99 -9.53 7.04
CA CYS A 115 17.85 -8.36 6.97
C CYS A 115 19.25 -8.73 6.45
N ARG A 116 19.79 -7.96 5.50
CA ARG A 116 21.18 -8.12 5.05
C ARG A 116 22.22 -7.78 6.13
N GLY A 117 21.92 -6.81 6.99
CA GLY A 117 22.87 -6.31 8.00
C GLY A 117 22.99 -7.20 9.23
N CYS A 118 21.86 -7.61 9.81
CA CYS A 118 21.83 -8.41 11.04
C CYS A 118 21.43 -9.87 10.84
N ALA A 119 21.19 -10.31 9.60
CA ALA A 119 20.71 -11.66 9.24
C ALA A 119 19.42 -12.12 9.95
N THR A 120 18.76 -11.23 10.70
CA THR A 120 17.58 -11.55 11.50
C THR A 120 16.34 -11.45 10.64
N SER A 121 15.47 -12.46 10.76
CA SER A 121 14.15 -12.47 10.13
C SER A 121 13.17 -11.61 10.93
N TYR A 122 12.41 -10.74 10.27
CA TYR A 122 11.36 -9.94 10.92
C TYR A 122 10.13 -9.82 10.01
N GLN A 123 8.98 -9.52 10.61
CA GLN A 123 7.73 -9.34 9.88
C GLN A 123 7.49 -7.87 9.54
N MET A 124 7.14 -7.59 8.29
CA MET A 124 6.71 -6.27 7.84
C MET A 124 5.85 -6.39 6.58
N SER A 125 4.89 -5.50 6.38
CA SER A 125 4.18 -5.42 5.09
C SER A 125 5.10 -4.90 3.99
N VAL A 126 4.82 -5.29 2.74
CA VAL A 126 5.59 -4.84 1.57
C VAL A 126 5.38 -3.35 1.34
N GLU A 127 4.16 -2.86 1.51
CA GLU A 127 3.88 -1.42 1.40
C GLU A 127 4.68 -0.60 2.42
N LYS A 128 4.73 -1.03 3.68
CA LYS A 128 5.51 -0.33 4.70
C LYS A 128 7.00 -0.36 4.37
N ARG A 129 7.51 -1.48 3.86
CA ARG A 129 8.92 -1.63 3.49
C ARG A 129 9.32 -0.78 2.28
N VAL A 130 8.54 -0.82 1.21
CA VAL A 130 8.88 -0.21 -0.09
C VAL A 130 8.38 1.23 -0.19
N VAL A 131 7.10 1.47 0.13
CA VAL A 131 6.46 2.78 -0.09
C VAL A 131 6.74 3.73 1.06
N ARG A 132 6.67 3.25 2.31
CA ARG A 132 6.93 4.06 3.51
C ARG A 132 8.39 4.07 3.96
N GLY A 133 9.25 3.24 3.35
CA GLY A 133 10.68 3.17 3.67
C GLY A 133 11.02 2.52 5.02
N GLY A 134 10.22 1.56 5.49
CA GLY A 134 10.43 0.89 6.77
C GLY A 134 11.73 0.08 6.84
N ARG A 135 12.52 0.27 7.91
CA ARG A 135 13.81 -0.42 8.11
C ARG A 135 13.67 -1.67 8.98
N CYS A 136 14.76 -2.43 9.11
CA CYS A 136 14.78 -3.57 10.04
C CYS A 136 14.65 -3.05 11.49
N PRO A 137 13.70 -3.55 12.28
CA PRO A 137 13.45 -3.05 13.63
C PRO A 137 14.66 -3.24 14.55
N VAL A 138 15.41 -4.33 14.38
CA VAL A 138 16.64 -4.62 15.16
C VAL A 138 17.76 -3.63 14.83
N CYS A 139 17.92 -3.29 13.54
CA CYS A 139 18.94 -2.33 13.13
C CYS A 139 18.60 -0.91 13.56
N GLU A 140 17.32 -0.55 13.48
CA GLU A 140 16.81 0.77 13.88
C GLU A 140 16.96 0.98 15.40
N ASP A 141 16.61 -0.02 16.21
CA ASP A 141 16.77 0.04 17.67
C ASP A 141 18.26 0.16 18.09
N ARG A 142 19.14 -0.57 17.40
CA ARG A 142 20.60 -0.47 17.64
C ARG A 142 21.16 0.91 17.28
N GLU A 143 20.65 1.52 16.21
CA GLU A 143 21.06 2.87 15.79
C GLU A 143 20.55 3.95 16.76
N LEU A 144 19.29 3.82 17.21
CA LEU A 144 18.71 4.70 18.22
C LEU A 144 19.45 4.60 19.55
N SER A 145 19.75 3.39 20.02
CA SER A 145 20.54 3.18 21.23
C SER A 145 21.92 3.83 21.13
N ARG A 146 22.57 3.72 19.97
CA ARG A 146 23.88 4.35 19.72
C ARG A 146 23.78 5.88 19.72
N SER A 147 22.77 6.45 19.07
CA SER A 147 22.61 7.91 19.00
C SER A 147 22.27 8.51 20.36
N MET A 148 21.45 7.83 21.16
CA MET A 148 21.17 8.21 22.54
C MET A 148 22.44 8.21 23.39
N ALA A 149 23.25 7.15 23.32
CA ALA A 149 24.52 7.07 24.05
C ALA A 149 25.52 8.18 23.65
N PHE A 150 25.55 8.55 22.37
CA PHE A 150 26.37 9.67 21.89
C PHE A 150 25.90 11.01 22.48
N ASN A 151 24.59 11.25 22.48
CA ASN A 151 24.01 12.49 23.00
C ASN A 151 24.23 12.62 24.52
N THR A 152 24.11 11.53 25.28
CA THR A 152 24.38 11.54 26.73
C THR A 152 25.85 11.84 27.01
N ALA A 153 26.78 11.22 26.26
CA ALA A 153 28.20 11.52 26.40
C ALA A 153 28.53 13.00 26.09
N ALA A 154 27.85 13.60 25.11
CA ALA A 154 28.00 15.02 24.81
C ALA A 154 27.47 15.93 25.94
N MET A 155 26.39 15.54 26.62
CA MET A 155 25.86 16.29 27.79
C MET A 155 26.80 16.21 29.00
N ASP A 156 27.43 15.08 29.25
CA ASP A 156 28.38 14.91 30.37
C ASP A 156 29.65 15.77 30.19
N VAL A 157 30.14 15.92 28.96
CA VAL A 157 31.28 16.82 28.64
C VAL A 157 30.91 18.29 28.87
N GLY A 158 29.67 18.70 28.59
CA GLY A 158 29.18 20.05 28.89
C GLY A 158 29.07 20.34 30.40
N SER A 159 28.76 19.33 31.21
CA SER A 159 28.67 19.45 32.67
C SER A 159 30.05 19.54 33.35
N ALA A 160 31.06 18.88 32.78
CA ALA A 160 32.44 18.96 33.27
C ALA A 160 33.05 20.36 33.10
N HIS A 161 32.82 21.04 31.96
CA HIS A 161 33.30 22.40 31.74
C HIS A 161 32.59 23.46 32.60
N ALA A 162 31.37 23.20 33.10
CA ALA A 162 30.67 24.08 34.04
C ALA A 162 31.27 24.08 35.45
N ARG A 163 32.11 23.09 35.80
CA ARG A 163 32.77 23.01 37.12
C ARG A 163 34.14 23.67 37.17
N GLU A 164 34.78 23.89 36.02
CA GLU A 164 36.16 24.39 35.95
C GLU A 164 36.27 25.87 35.60
N ALA A 165 35.26 26.43 34.93
CA ALA A 165 35.03 27.86 34.94
C ALA A 165 34.04 28.13 36.06
N GLY A 166 34.43 28.86 37.12
CA GLY A 166 33.54 29.35 38.17
C GLY A 166 32.52 30.36 37.63
N ILE A 167 31.76 29.97 36.61
CA ILE A 167 30.64 30.67 36.06
C ILE A 167 29.49 30.26 36.97
N GLU A 168 29.19 31.11 37.94
CA GLU A 168 27.87 31.11 38.55
C GLU A 168 26.86 31.17 37.40
N CYS A 169 26.23 30.05 37.09
CA CYS A 169 25.00 30.02 36.31
C CYS A 169 23.88 30.52 37.22
N GLY A 170 24.04 31.76 37.70
CA GLY A 170 22.89 32.58 38.00
C GLY A 170 22.17 32.68 36.68
N SER A 171 20.96 32.12 36.63
CA SER A 171 19.98 32.47 35.62
C SER A 171 19.76 33.97 35.74
N ALA A 172 20.62 34.78 35.12
CA ALA A 172 20.32 36.15 34.82
C ALA A 172 19.22 36.05 33.76
N MET A 173 18.00 35.81 34.24
CA MET A 173 16.78 36.13 33.54
C MET A 173 17.04 37.55 33.03
N GLN A 174 17.22 37.68 31.72
CA GLN A 174 17.35 38.98 31.10
C GLN A 174 16.20 39.83 31.66
N PRO A 175 16.46 41.06 32.13
CA PRO A 175 15.41 41.91 32.66
C PRO A 175 14.28 41.97 31.64
N LEU A 176 13.07 41.60 32.05
CA LEU A 176 11.91 41.64 31.17
C LEU A 176 11.81 43.03 30.57
N LEU A 177 11.60 43.12 29.26
CA LEU A 177 11.46 44.42 28.61
C LEU A 177 10.21 45.11 29.19
N PRO A 178 10.19 46.46 29.26
CA PRO A 178 9.02 47.21 29.70
C PRO A 178 7.77 46.76 28.92
N GLY A 179 6.81 46.13 29.61
CA GLY A 179 5.58 45.57 29.03
C GLY A 179 5.45 44.05 29.09
N GLU A 180 6.52 43.30 29.32
CA GLU A 180 6.48 41.82 29.44
C GLU A 180 6.14 41.31 30.86
N GLU A 181 6.14 42.19 31.85
CA GLU A 181 5.85 41.89 33.26
C GLU A 181 4.40 41.41 33.46
N ASN A 182 3.46 41.96 32.69
CA ASN A 182 2.05 41.59 32.78
C ASN A 182 1.74 40.30 32.02
N ARG A 183 1.80 39.17 32.72
CA ARG A 183 1.49 37.84 32.18
C ARG A 183 0.10 37.72 31.56
N SER A 184 -0.86 38.55 31.99
CA SER A 184 -2.22 38.64 31.46
C SER A 184 -2.31 39.26 30.07
N LEU A 185 -1.35 40.13 29.71
CA LEU A 185 -1.25 40.80 28.42
C LEU A 185 -0.41 40.01 27.41
N ARG A 186 0.29 38.96 27.86
CA ARG A 186 1.03 38.07 26.97
C ARG A 186 0.02 37.37 26.05
N PRO A 187 0.26 37.34 24.72
CA PRO A 187 -0.63 36.66 23.80
C PRO A 187 -0.70 35.17 24.16
N LYS A 188 -1.90 34.68 24.51
CA LYS A 188 -2.12 33.31 25.04
C LYS A 188 -1.88 32.19 24.03
N ARG A 189 -1.57 32.53 22.78
CA ARG A 189 -1.19 31.59 21.72
C ARG A 189 -0.58 32.41 20.60
N THR A 190 0.52 31.95 20.01
CA THR A 190 0.98 32.49 18.74
C THR A 190 -0.10 32.16 17.69
N THR A 191 -0.98 33.11 17.40
CA THR A 191 -1.64 33.12 16.10
C THR A 191 -0.52 33.27 15.10
N MET A 192 -0.07 32.13 14.55
CA MET A 192 0.79 32.13 13.37
C MET A 192 0.03 32.93 12.32
N LEU A 193 0.46 34.17 12.10
CA LEU A 193 0.03 34.96 10.96
C LEU A 193 0.51 34.19 9.74
N ASN A 194 -0.37 33.37 9.18
CA ASN A 194 -0.17 32.80 7.86
C ASN A 194 -0.20 33.96 6.87
N LEU A 195 0.95 34.61 6.68
CA LEU A 195 1.19 35.47 5.53
C LEU A 195 1.16 34.55 4.31
N ARG A 196 -0.05 34.34 3.80
CA ARG A 196 -0.27 33.81 2.48
C ARG A 196 0.22 34.88 1.52
N THR A 197 1.47 34.80 1.12
CA THR A 197 2.06 35.65 0.09
C THR A 197 1.25 35.47 -1.20
N LYS A 198 0.31 36.38 -1.44
CA LYS A 198 -0.26 36.63 -2.76
C LYS A 198 0.65 37.65 -3.42
N TYR A 199 1.47 37.16 -4.35
CA TYR A 199 1.87 37.91 -5.52
C TYR A 199 1.42 37.09 -6.72
#